data_AF-A0A1E3W9C7-F1
#
_entry.id   AF-A0A1E3W9C7-F1
#
_cell.length_a   1.000
_cell.length_b   1.000
_cell.length_c   1.000
_cell.angle_alpha   90.00
_cell.angle_beta   90.00
_cell.angle_gamma   90.00
#
_symmetry.space_group_name_H-M   'P 1'
#
loop_
_entity.id
_entity.type
_entity.pdbx_description
1 polymer ?
#
loop_
_entity_poly.entity_id
_entity_poly.type
_entity_poly.pdbx_seq_one_letter_code
_entity_poly.pdbx_strand_id
1 'polypeptide(L)'
;MIESIEGKRGYPRNRPPYIAEVGLFGRPTLNHNVETLYWIPEILEKGAKWFADHGMNGGKGFRSWSVSGRVKKPGASSHPPASP
;
A
#
# COMPACT_ATOMS: atom_id res chain seq x y z
N MET A 1 5.70 -5.29 -12.45
CA MET A 1 4.23 -5.44 -12.46
C MET A 1 3.64 -4.99 -13.79
N ILE A 2 3.62 -3.69 -14.11
CA ILE A 2 2.93 -3.20 -15.33
C ILE A 2 3.49 -3.81 -16.62
N GLU A 3 4.81 -3.80 -16.81
CA GLU A 3 5.43 -4.48 -17.96
C GLU A 3 5.03 -5.96 -18.05
N SER A 4 4.96 -6.64 -16.91
CA SER A 4 4.58 -8.05 -16.85
C SER A 4 3.12 -8.29 -17.24
N ILE A 5 2.21 -7.39 -16.86
CA ILE A 5 0.80 -7.45 -17.28
C ILE A 5 0.68 -7.22 -18.79
N GLU A 6 1.57 -6.41 -19.38
CA GLU A 6 1.67 -6.21 -20.83
C GLU A 6 2.40 -7.33 -21.58
N GLY A 7 2.81 -8.42 -20.89
CA GLY A 7 3.52 -9.55 -21.49
C GLY A 7 5.01 -9.29 -21.76
N LYS A 8 5.56 -8.17 -21.28
CA LYS A 8 6.98 -7.83 -21.40
C LYS A 8 7.78 -8.34 -20.21
N ARG A 9 9.11 -8.29 -20.31
CA ARG A 9 10.00 -8.53 -19.17
C ARG A 9 9.68 -7.51 -18.06
N GLY A 10 9.61 -7.98 -16.82
CA GLY A 10 9.21 -7.19 -15.66
C GLY A 10 10.19 -6.11 -15.18
N TYR A 11 11.01 -5.56 -16.08
CA TYR A 11 11.91 -4.46 -15.75
C TYR A 11 11.11 -3.19 -15.42
N PRO A 12 11.53 -2.40 -14.42
CA PRO A 12 10.88 -1.12 -14.13
C PRO A 12 11.07 -0.14 -15.31
N ARG A 13 10.05 0.67 -15.60
CA ARG A 13 10.18 1.81 -16.52
C ARG A 13 11.01 2.91 -15.84
N ASN A 14 11.88 3.55 -16.60
CA ASN A 14 12.48 4.81 -16.17
C ASN A 14 11.39 5.87 -16.03
N ARG A 15 11.51 6.69 -15.00
CA ARG A 15 10.63 7.84 -14.74
C ARG A 15 11.46 9.10 -14.98
N PRO A 16 10.94 10.13 -15.67
CA PRO A 16 9.63 10.21 -16.33
C PRO A 16 9.53 9.45 -17.67
N PRO A 17 8.31 9.17 -18.20
CA PRO A 17 6.99 9.58 -17.68
C PRO A 17 6.55 8.77 -16.45
N TYR A 18 5.73 9.37 -15.58
CA TYR A 18 5.15 8.64 -14.44
C TYR A 18 4.02 7.73 -14.91
N ILE A 19 3.81 6.63 -14.19
CA ILE A 19 2.73 5.66 -14.46
C ILE A 19 1.34 6.31 -14.41
N ALA A 20 1.18 7.33 -13.55
CA ALA A 20 -0.03 8.12 -13.45
C ALA A 20 -0.40 8.83 -14.76
N GLU A 21 0.59 9.11 -15.62
CA GLU A 21 0.41 9.76 -16.92
C GLU A 21 0.37 8.71 -18.04
N VAL A 22 1.36 7.82 -18.08
CA VAL A 22 1.52 6.77 -19.11
C VAL A 22 1.81 5.42 -18.44
N GLY A 23 0.74 4.72 -18.08
CA GLY A 23 0.77 3.46 -17.36
C GLY A 23 0.45 2.26 -18.24
N LEU A 24 -0.48 1.43 -17.79
CA LEU A 24 -0.86 0.16 -18.40
C LEU A 24 -1.48 0.38 -19.79
N PHE A 25 -0.95 -0.31 -20.80
CA PHE A 25 -1.35 -0.18 -22.21
C PHE A 25 -1.28 1.27 -22.72
N GLY A 26 -0.35 2.07 -22.19
CA GLY A 26 -0.21 3.48 -22.53
C GLY A 26 -1.28 4.40 -21.94
N ARG A 27 -2.12 3.90 -21.02
CA ARG A 27 -3.20 4.68 -20.39
C ARG A 27 -2.79 5.14 -18.99
N PRO A 28 -3.22 6.33 -18.54
CA PRO A 28 -3.07 6.78 -17.15
C PRO A 28 -3.47 5.69 -16.15
N THR A 29 -2.58 5.34 -15.22
CA THR A 29 -2.83 4.23 -14.28
C THR A 29 -2.34 4.58 -12.88
N LEU A 30 -3.12 4.25 -11.86
CA LEU A 30 -2.68 4.28 -10.47
C LEU A 30 -2.37 2.85 -10.00
N ASN A 31 -1.24 2.70 -9.30
CA ASN A 31 -0.85 1.44 -8.70
C ASN A 31 -0.83 1.60 -7.18
N HIS A 32 -1.71 0.88 -6.50
CA HIS A 32 -1.84 0.90 -5.06
C HIS A 32 -1.53 -0.48 -4.47
N ASN A 33 -0.94 -0.50 -3.28
CA ASN A 33 -0.87 -1.73 -2.48
C ASN A 33 -2.29 -2.16 -2.09
N VAL A 34 -2.52 -3.47 -2.06
CA VAL A 34 -3.79 -4.08 -1.62
C VAL A 34 -4.22 -3.56 -0.25
N GLU A 35 -3.31 -3.40 0.71
CA GLU A 35 -3.64 -2.90 2.04
C GLU A 35 -4.23 -1.48 1.99
N THR A 36 -3.71 -0.61 1.12
CA THR A 36 -4.27 0.73 0.96
C THR A 36 -5.71 0.67 0.50
N LEU A 37 -6.02 -0.20 -0.47
CA LEU A 37 -7.38 -0.36 -0.99
C LEU A 37 -8.31 -1.06 0.01
N TYR A 38 -7.78 -1.98 0.82
CA TYR A 38 -8.53 -2.70 1.85
C TYR A 38 -9.16 -1.76 2.88
N TRP A 39 -8.46 -0.69 3.26
CA TRP A 39 -8.97 0.28 4.23
C TRP A 39 -9.96 1.29 3.66
N ILE A 40 -10.07 1.44 2.32
CA ILE A 40 -10.93 2.47 1.70
C ILE A 40 -12.40 2.33 2.12
N PRO A 41 -13.04 1.14 2.06
CA PRO A 41 -14.44 1.00 2.46
C PRO A 41 -14.67 1.41 3.92
N GLU A 42 -13.79 0.99 4.83
CA GLU A 42 -13.92 1.34 6.25
C GLU A 42 -13.71 2.84 6.50
N ILE A 43 -12.77 3.47 5.78
CA ILE A 43 -12.55 4.92 5.84
C ILE A 43 -13.78 5.69 5.32
N LEU A 44 -14.42 5.20 4.27
CA LEU A 44 -15.63 5.82 3.72
C LEU A 44 -16.83 5.70 4.67
N GLU A 45 -16.96 4.55 5.35
CA GLU A 45 -18.05 4.29 6.29
C GLU A 45 -17.87 5.01 7.64
N LYS A 46 -16.67 4.93 8.22
CA LYS A 46 -16.38 5.43 9.58
C LYS A 46 -15.79 6.84 9.58
N GLY A 47 -15.44 7.36 8.41
CA GLY A 47 -14.83 8.67 8.21
C GLY A 47 -13.30 8.67 8.34
N ALA A 48 -12.66 9.62 7.65
CA ALA A 48 -11.20 9.76 7.64
C ALA A 48 -10.60 10.05 9.03
N LYS A 49 -11.35 10.75 9.90
CA LYS A 49 -10.91 11.03 11.27
C LYS A 49 -10.75 9.76 12.09
N TRP A 50 -11.69 8.82 11.98
CA TRP A 50 -11.59 7.53 12.68
C TRP A 50 -10.27 6.82 12.33
N PHE A 51 -9.91 6.74 11.06
CA PHE A 51 -8.65 6.10 10.65
C PHE A 51 -7.44 6.90 11.13
N ALA A 52 -7.47 8.23 11.03
CA ALA A 52 -6.36 9.10 11.42
C ALA A 52 -6.10 9.15 12.94
N ASP A 53 -7.12 8.88 13.76
CA ASP A 53 -7.01 8.83 15.23
C ASP A 53 -6.28 7.57 15.72
N HIS A 54 -6.11 6.55 14.85
CA HIS A 54 -5.30 5.39 15.14
C HIS A 54 -3.85 5.64 14.68
N GLY A 55 -2.88 5.30 15.50
CA GLY A 55 -1.46 5.54 15.20
C GLY A 55 -0.67 5.97 16.44
N MET A 56 0.65 5.87 16.37
CA MET A 56 1.54 6.29 17.45
C MET A 56 2.58 7.27 16.92
N ASN A 57 3.06 8.18 17.77
CA ASN A 57 4.12 9.15 17.45
C ASN A 57 3.83 10.00 16.19
N GLY A 58 2.57 10.28 15.88
CA GLY A 58 2.18 11.03 14.67
C GLY A 58 1.98 10.17 13.41
N GLY A 59 2.18 8.85 13.51
CA GLY A 59 1.66 7.89 12.54
C GLY A 59 0.13 7.91 12.51
N LYS A 60 -0.47 7.55 11.37
CA LYS A 60 -1.93 7.53 11.17
C LYS A 60 -2.36 6.21 10.54
N GLY A 61 -3.52 5.72 10.94
CA GLY A 61 -4.13 4.51 10.41
C GLY A 61 -3.69 3.21 11.08
N PHE A 62 -3.86 2.14 10.32
CA PHE A 62 -3.41 0.80 10.65
C PHE A 62 -2.37 0.33 9.65
N ARG A 63 -1.48 -0.56 10.08
CA ARG A 63 -0.53 -1.23 9.21
C ARG A 63 -0.43 -2.71 9.58
N SER A 64 -0.37 -3.54 8.56
CA SER A 64 -0.12 -4.97 8.67
C SER A 64 1.38 -5.21 8.73
N TRP A 65 1.80 -5.94 9.75
CA TRP A 65 3.19 -6.29 10.01
C TRP A 65 3.35 -7.79 9.86
N SER A 66 4.25 -8.20 8.97
CA SER A 66 4.66 -9.59 8.82
C SER A 66 5.84 -9.86 9.76
N VAL A 67 5.57 -10.53 10.89
CA VAL A 67 6.59 -10.93 11.85
C VAL A 67 7.17 -12.27 11.42
N SER A 68 8.46 -12.29 11.10
CA SER A 68 9.17 -13.49 10.63
C SER A 68 10.57 -13.60 11.25
N GLY A 69 11.25 -14.73 11.01
CA GLY A 69 12.57 -15.02 11.58
C GLY A 69 12.52 -15.82 12.88
N ARG A 70 13.53 -15.69 13.75
CA ARG A 70 13.63 -16.42 15.03
C ARG A 70 12.79 -15.76 16.11
N VAL A 71 11.47 -15.89 15.97
CA VAL A 71 10.49 -15.35 16.92
C VAL A 71 9.60 -16.46 17.46
N LYS A 72 9.11 -16.29 18.69
CA LYS A 72 8.23 -17.27 19.34
C LYS A 72 6.85 -17.36 18.68
N LYS A 73 6.37 -16.26 18.08
CA LYS A 73 5.04 -16.16 17.46
C LYS A 73 5.15 -15.47 16.09
N PRO A 74 5.51 -16.20 15.02
CA PRO A 74 5.51 -15.66 13.67
C PRO A 74 4.09 -15.48 13.14
N GLY A 75 3.90 -14.57 12.18
CA GLY A 75 2.62 -14.36 11.52
C GLY A 75 2.37 -12.91 11.09
N ALA A 76 1.27 -12.71 10.38
CA ALA A 76 0.77 -11.39 10.06
C ALA A 76 -0.01 -10.84 11.26
N SER A 77 0.22 -9.58 11.60
CA SER A 77 -0.46 -8.90 12.71
C SER A 77 -0.75 -7.45 12.35
N SER A 78 -1.94 -6.95 12.68
CA SER A 78 -2.29 -5.54 12.45
C SER A 78 -1.98 -4.72 13.69
N HIS A 79 -1.18 -3.67 13.53
CA HIS A 79 -0.82 -2.76 14.62
C HIS A 79 -0.78 -1.31 14.12
N PRO A 80 -1.03 -0.32 14.98
CA PRO A 80 -0.85 1.09 14.64
C PRO A 80 0.58 1.35 14.12
N PRO A 81 0.75 2.13 13.05
CA PRO A 81 2.07 2.57 12.63
C PRO A 81 2.61 3.60 13.64
N ALA A 82 3.88 3.49 13.98
CA ALA A 82 4.62 4.54 14.68
C ALA A 82 5.39 5.39 13.65
N SER A 83 5.43 6.71 13.82
CA SER A 83 6.49 7.50 13.16
C SER A 83 7.85 7.13 13.74
N PRO A 84 8.92 7.17 12.93
CA PRO A 84 10.29 7.01 13.42
C PRO A 84 10.68 8.06 14.47
#